data_AF-A0A0F5R025-F1
#
_entry.id   AF-A0A0F5R025-F1
#
_cell.length_a   1.000
_cell.length_b   1.000
_cell.length_c   1.000
_cell.angle_alpha   90.00
_cell.angle_beta   90.00
_cell.angle_gamma   90.00
#
_symmetry.space_group_name_H-M   'P 1'
#
loop_
_entity.id
_entity.type
_entity.pdbx_description
1 polymer ?
#
loop_
_entity_poly.entity_id
_entity_poly.type
_entity_poly.pdbx_seq_one_letter_code
_entity_poly.pdbx_strand_id
1 'polypeptide(L)' 'MVTVEEHKESVIRKIRAYGIIKDSVWLEKPDEPVPMWVLLDALLQVIDRLEPSEDRPFD' A
#
# COMPACT_ATOMS: atom_id res chain seq x y z
N MET A 1 -22.96 -4.67 10.77
CA MET A 1 -22.63 -4.56 9.34
C MET A 1 -21.51 -3.55 9.23
N VAL A 2 -20.36 -3.94 8.70
CA VAL A 2 -19.30 -2.98 8.39
C VAL A 2 -19.71 -2.26 7.11
N THR A 3 -19.74 -0.94 7.15
CA THR A 3 -20.05 -0.11 5.98
C THR A 3 -18.85 -0.06 5.03
N VAL A 4 -19.10 0.26 3.76
CA VAL A 4 -18.03 0.39 2.75
C VAL A 4 -16.98 1.42 3.19
N GLU A 5 -17.40 2.50 3.83
CA GLU A 5 -16.51 3.56 4.31
C GLU A 5 -15.63 3.08 5.48
N GLU A 6 -16.19 2.37 6.46
CA GLU A 6 -15.42 1.79 7.56
C GLU A 6 -14.39 0.75 7.07
N HIS A 7 -14.73 -0.02 6.03
CA HIS A 7 -13.80 -0.95 5.43
C HIS A 7 -12.64 -0.22 4.73
N LYS A 8 -12.96 0.83 3.98
CA LYS A 8 -11.99 1.67 3.27
C LYS A 8 -11.04 2.39 4.23
N GLU A 9 -11.55 2.99 5.32
CA GLU A 9 -10.72 3.58 6.37
C GLU A 9 -9.77 2.55 7.00
N SER A 10 -10.26 1.35 7.28
CA SER A 10 -9.45 0.26 7.85
C SER A 10 -8.30 -0.14 6.92
N VAL A 11 -8.55 -0.20 5.60
CA VAL A 11 -7.53 -0.48 4.58
C VAL A 11 -6.51 0.66 4.51
N ILE A 12 -6.95 1.91 4.47
CA ILE A 12 -6.05 3.08 4.44
C ILE A 12 -5.17 3.14 5.69
N ARG A 13 -5.74 2.83 6.86
CA ARG A 13 -5.00 2.77 8.13
C ARG A 13 -3.92 1.68 8.09
N LYS A 14 -4.24 0.51 7.54
CA LYS A 14 -3.26 -0.56 7.35
C LYS A 14 -2.14 -0.13 6.40
N ILE A 15 -2.47 0.43 5.24
CA ILE A 15 -1.47 0.91 4.27
C ILE A 15 -0.52 1.94 4.90
N ARG A 16 -1.07 2.90 5.67
CA ARG A 16 -0.27 3.86 6.48
C ARG A 16 0.64 3.16 7.47
N ALA A 17 0.11 2.22 8.26
CA ALA A 17 0.88 1.50 9.26
C ALA A 17 2.00 0.62 8.64
N TYR A 18 1.78 0.11 7.43
CA TYR A 18 2.77 -0.68 6.72
C TYR A 18 3.84 0.17 6.02
N GLY A 19 3.60 1.46 5.80
CA GLY A 19 4.53 2.36 5.09
C GLY A 19 4.63 2.07 3.59
N ILE A 20 3.63 1.37 3.01
CA ILE A 20 3.58 0.95 1.60
C ILE A 20 3.50 2.14 0.63
N ILE A 21 2.99 3.28 1.09
CA ILE A 21 2.96 4.53 0.31
C ILE A 21 3.73 5.57 1.10
N LYS A 22 4.91 5.93 0.61
CA LYS A 22 5.85 6.84 1.29
C LYS A 22 5.39 8.31 1.21
N ASP A 23 4.73 8.68 0.11
CA ASP A 23 4.21 10.04 -0.08
C ASP A 23 2.82 10.20 0.54
N SER A 24 2.70 11.08 1.54
CA SER A 24 1.45 11.32 2.28
C SER A 24 0.31 11.82 1.40
N VAL A 25 0.64 12.52 0.31
CA VAL A 25 -0.33 13.18 -0.57
C VAL A 25 -1.35 12.21 -1.18
N TRP A 26 -0.95 10.97 -1.43
CA TRP A 26 -1.83 9.94 -2.00
C TRP A 26 -2.70 9.24 -0.94
N LEU A 27 -2.23 9.24 0.31
CA LEU A 27 -2.97 8.70 1.46
C LEU A 27 -4.01 9.70 2.02
N GLU A 28 -3.85 10.97 1.69
CA GLU A 28 -4.81 12.04 2.01
C GLU A 28 -6.01 12.03 1.06
N LYS A 29 -5.89 11.36 -0.11
CA LYS A 29 -6.89 11.38 -1.18
C LYS A 29 -7.16 10.00 -1.79
N PRO A 30 -7.73 9.06 -1.02
CA PRO A 30 -7.93 7.67 -1.42
C PRO A 30 -8.92 7.48 -2.59
N ASP A 31 -9.75 8.47 -2.87
CA ASP A 31 -10.75 8.44 -3.95
C ASP A 31 -10.27 9.06 -5.26
N GLU A 32 -9.10 9.70 -5.26
CA GLU A 32 -8.53 10.28 -6.47
C GLU A 32 -7.72 9.22 -7.23
N PRO A 33 -7.80 9.20 -8.57
CA PRO A 33 -6.97 8.31 -9.37
C PRO A 33 -5.50 8.68 -9.21
N VAL A 34 -4.66 7.68 -8.94
CA VAL A 34 -3.21 7.86 -8.81
C VAL A 34 -2.49 7.57 -10.13
N PRO A 35 -1.30 8.16 -10.36
CA PRO A 35 -0.45 7.75 -11.47
C PRO A 35 -0.10 6.26 -11.42
N MET A 36 -0.02 5.60 -12.57
CA MET A 36 0.28 4.16 -12.66
C MET A 36 1.57 3.77 -11.91
N TRP A 37 2.61 4.58 -11.99
CA TRP A 37 3.88 4.30 -11.32
C TRP A 37 3.75 4.25 -9.78
N VAL A 38 2.82 5.02 -9.19
CA VAL A 38 2.54 5.01 -7.74
C VAL A 38 1.91 3.68 -7.33
N LEU A 39 0.97 3.17 -8.14
CA LEU A 39 0.36 1.86 -7.91
C LEU A 39 1.40 0.74 -8.02
N LEU A 40 2.27 0.80 -9.03
CA LEU A 40 3.35 -0.18 -9.21
C LEU A 40 4.33 -0.18 -8.03
N ASP A 41 4.74 0.99 -7.55
CA ASP A 41 5.61 1.11 -6.37
C ASP A 41 4.95 0.53 -5.11
N ALA A 42 3.66 0.82 -4.88
CA ALA A 42 2.92 0.24 -3.77
C ALA A 42 2.82 -1.30 -3.86
N LEU A 43 2.63 -1.86 -5.07
CA LEU A 43 2.61 -3.30 -5.28
C LEU A 43 3.97 -3.95 -5.00
N LEU A 44 5.07 -3.34 -5.45
CA LEU A 44 6.42 -3.83 -5.15
C LEU A 44 6.69 -3.85 -3.64
N GLN A 45 6.32 -2.79 -2.93
CA GLN A 45 6.47 -2.72 -1.47
C GLN A 45 5.63 -3.76 -0.73
N VAL A 46 4.46 -4.12 -1.26
CA VAL A 46 3.64 -5.23 -0.73
C VAL A 46 4.34 -6.57 -0.97
N ILE A 47 4.83 -6.82 -2.18
CA ILE A 47 5.51 -8.07 -2.54
C ILE A 47 6.77 -8.27 -1.67
N ASP A 48 7.63 -7.25 -1.58
CA ASP A 48 8.86 -7.31 -0.75
C ASP A 48 8.57 -7.59 0.74
N ARG A 49 7.38 -7.23 1.23
CA ARG A 49 6.96 -7.47 2.62
C ARG A 49 6.30 -8.84 2.82
N LEU A 50 5.62 -9.36 1.80
CA LEU A 50 4.97 -10.68 1.84
C LEU A 50 5.96 -11.83 1.61
N GLU A 51 7.04 -11.55 0.86
CA GLU A 51 8.15 -12.47 0.63
C GLU A 51 9.42 -11.93 1.30
N PRO A 52 9.57 -12.10 2.63
CA PRO A 52 10.84 -11.80 3.28
C PRO A 52 11.93 -12.64 2.60
N SER A 53 12.98 -11.95 2.15
CA SER A 53 13.99 -12.47 1.22
C SER A 53 14.93 -13.48 1.87
N GLU A 54 14.41 -14.67 2.23
CA GLU A 54 15.26 -15.76 2.72
C GLU A 54 15.93 -16.55 1.57
N ASP A 55 15.45 -16.42 0.31
CA ASP A 55 15.94 -17.17 -0.85
C ASP A 55 16.22 -16.29 -2.09
N ARG A 56 16.94 -15.16 -1.95
CA ARG A 56 17.51 -14.45 -3.13
C ARG A 56 19.03 -14.67 -3.21
N PRO A 57 19.52 -15.61 -4.04
CA PRO A 57 20.96 -15.88 -4.19
C PRO A 57 21.73 -14.85 -5.02
N PHE A 58 21.08 -13.76 -5.48
CA PHE A 58 21.68 -12.78 -6.39
C PHE A 58 21.55 -11.32 -5.93
N ASP A 59 21.09 -11.05 -4.70
CA ASP A 59 21.24 -9.74 -4.03
C ASP A 59 22.47 -9.74 -3.11
#